data_AF-A0A7C1NI14-F1
#
_entry.id   AF-A0A7C1NI14-F1
#
_cell.length_a   1.000
_cell.length_b   1.000
_cell.length_c   1.000
_cell.angle_alpha   90.00
_cell.angle_beta   90.00
_cell.angle_gamma   90.00
#
_symmetry.space_group_name_H-M   'P 1'
#
loop_
_entity.id
_entity.type
_entity.pdbx_description
1 polymer ?
#
loop_
_entity_poly.entity_id
_entity_poly.type
_entity_poly.pdbx_seq_one_letter_code
_entity_poly.pdbx_strand_id
1 'polypeptide(L)'
;MCCCRAKTVYEQLERELGVKLHPAPDEWDRAYNVDFYIPVGGAYIGIQIKPTTYEQTPEPHKWRQWMQECHKRFEDERGGKVFIVFSVKQNGKKLIANPEVIEEIRAEIKRLEQSGTESRE
;
A
#
# COMPACT_ATOMS: atom_id res chain seq x y z
N MET A 1 -18.25 4.35 -24.18
CA MET A 1 -17.44 5.51 -23.77
C MET A 1 -16.01 5.06 -23.53
N CYS A 2 -15.14 5.35 -24.50
CA CYS A 2 -13.72 5.05 -24.44
C CYS A 2 -13.04 6.11 -23.56
N CYS A 3 -12.54 5.71 -22.40
CA CYS A 3 -11.71 6.59 -21.57
C CYS A 3 -10.44 5.82 -21.20
N CYS A 4 -9.56 5.68 -22.18
CA CYS A 4 -8.17 5.28 -22.00
C CYS A 4 -7.40 6.40 -21.31
N ARG A 5 -7.79 6.78 -20.08
CA ARG A 5 -6.91 7.57 -19.23
C ARG A 5 -5.81 6.64 -18.76
N ALA A 6 -4.57 7.06 -18.93
CA ALA A 6 -3.41 6.34 -18.42
C ALA A 6 -3.59 6.19 -16.91
N LYS A 7 -4.15 5.05 -16.48
CA LYS A 7 -4.40 4.79 -15.06
C LYS A 7 -3.04 4.59 -14.41
N THR A 8 -2.67 5.55 -13.59
CA THR A 8 -1.48 5.45 -12.74
C THR A 8 -1.62 4.26 -11.79
N VAL A 9 -0.51 3.82 -11.20
CA VAL A 9 -0.49 2.64 -10.32
C VAL A 9 -1.41 2.85 -9.10
N TYR A 10 -1.43 4.06 -8.55
CA TYR A 10 -2.28 4.39 -7.41
C TYR A 10 -3.77 4.41 -7.77
N GLU A 11 -4.18 4.93 -8.94
CA GLU A 11 -5.59 4.88 -9.36
C GLU A 11 -6.10 3.45 -9.58
N GLN A 12 -5.19 2.54 -9.97
CA GLN A 12 -5.52 1.11 -10.04
C GLN A 12 -5.71 0.56 -8.63
N LEU A 13 -4.78 0.84 -7.71
CA LEU A 13 -4.90 0.45 -6.29
C LEU A 13 -6.21 0.97 -5.65
N GLU A 14 -6.58 2.23 -5.84
CA GLU A 14 -7.81 2.79 -5.29
C GLU A 14 -9.05 2.04 -5.77
N ARG A 15 -9.08 1.66 -7.06
CA ARG A 15 -10.19 0.90 -7.64
C ARG A 15 -10.24 -0.54 -7.15
N GLU A 16 -9.09 -1.18 -7.03
CA GLU A 16 -8.97 -2.57 -6.57
C GLU A 16 -9.31 -2.67 -5.07
N LEU A 17 -8.79 -1.77 -4.25
CA LEU A 17 -9.03 -1.74 -2.81
C LEU A 17 -10.38 -1.13 -2.44
N GLY A 18 -10.93 -0.25 -3.27
CA GLY A 18 -12.17 0.48 -2.98
C GLY A 18 -11.99 1.61 -1.96
N VAL A 19 -10.75 2.01 -1.69
CA VAL A 19 -10.40 3.06 -0.71
C VAL A 19 -9.66 4.20 -1.41
N LYS A 20 -9.75 5.41 -0.85
CA LYS A 20 -8.99 6.57 -1.35
C LYS A 20 -7.59 6.59 -0.75
N LEU A 21 -6.59 6.76 -1.61
CA LEU A 21 -5.21 6.98 -1.21
C LEU A 21 -4.96 8.48 -1.08
N HIS A 22 -4.34 8.88 0.02
CA HIS A 22 -3.95 10.26 0.29
C HIS A 22 -2.43 10.41 0.11
N PRO A 23 -1.95 11.47 -0.56
CA PRO A 23 -0.51 11.73 -0.65
C PRO A 23 0.05 12.07 0.73
N ALA A 24 1.15 11.41 1.11
CA ALA A 24 1.78 11.67 2.40
C ALA A 24 2.42 13.07 2.45
N PRO A 25 2.46 13.72 3.62
CA PRO A 25 3.19 14.98 3.78
C PRO A 25 4.70 14.74 3.64
N ASP A 26 5.45 15.76 3.22
CA ASP A 26 6.91 15.71 3.02
C ASP A 26 7.68 15.13 4.22
N GLU A 27 7.19 15.35 5.45
CA GLU A 27 7.78 14.79 6.66
C GLU A 27 7.78 13.25 6.64
N TRP A 28 6.71 12.63 6.16
CA TRP A 28 6.56 11.19 6.11
C TRP A 28 7.34 10.57 4.94
N ASP A 29 7.40 11.27 3.80
CA ASP A 29 8.26 10.89 2.69
C ASP A 29 9.74 10.90 3.12
N ARG A 30 10.18 11.90 3.88
CA ARG A 30 11.58 11.97 4.34
C ARG A 30 11.90 11.07 5.52
N ALA A 31 10.93 10.83 6.42
CA ALA A 31 11.15 10.01 7.61
C ALA A 31 10.98 8.52 7.34
N TYR A 32 9.98 8.14 6.54
CA TYR A 32 9.56 6.75 6.34
C TYR A 32 9.57 6.32 4.87
N ASN A 33 9.86 7.23 3.93
CA ASN A 33 9.79 7.00 2.49
C ASN A 33 8.40 6.52 2.06
N VAL A 34 7.35 7.08 2.66
CA VAL A 34 5.96 6.77 2.35
C VAL A 34 5.46 7.78 1.32
N ASP A 35 5.09 7.32 0.13
CA ASP A 35 4.53 8.18 -0.92
C ASP A 35 3.05 8.52 -0.65
N PHE A 36 2.28 7.51 -0.23
CA PHE A 36 0.83 7.61 -0.02
C PHE A 36 0.44 6.97 1.30
N TYR A 37 -0.71 7.36 1.86
CA TYR A 37 -1.28 6.73 3.03
C TYR A 37 -2.80 6.56 2.89
N ILE A 38 -3.36 5.61 3.63
CA ILE A 38 -4.79 5.34 3.72
C ILE A 38 -5.18 5.40 5.21
N PRO A 39 -6.00 6.36 5.63
CA PRO A 39 -6.54 6.39 6.99
C PRO A 39 -7.66 5.35 7.14
N VAL A 40 -7.59 4.49 8.16
CA VAL A 40 -8.58 3.43 8.44
C VAL A 40 -8.87 3.38 9.93
N GLY A 41 -10.10 3.70 10.35
CA GLY A 41 -10.56 3.47 11.73
C GLY A 41 -9.74 4.16 12.84
N GLY A 42 -8.88 5.13 12.52
CA GLY A 42 -7.96 5.79 13.46
C GLY A 42 -6.49 5.39 13.31
N ALA A 43 -6.20 4.36 12.50
CA ALA A 43 -4.86 3.97 12.08
C ALA A 43 -4.52 4.50 10.68
N TYR A 44 -3.24 4.40 10.31
CA TYR A 44 -2.74 4.84 9.00
C TYR A 44 -2.01 3.70 8.29
N ILE A 45 -2.37 3.45 7.03
CA ILE A 45 -1.66 2.50 6.19
C ILE A 45 -0.79 3.29 5.23
N GLY A 46 0.53 3.24 5.37
CA GLY A 46 1.47 3.81 4.39
C GLY A 46 1.64 2.91 3.16
N ILE A 47 1.88 3.52 2.01
CA ILE A 47 2.13 2.87 0.73
C ILE A 47 3.34 3.54 0.10
N GLN A 48 4.35 2.73 -0.19
CA GLN A 48 5.55 3.12 -0.93
C GLN A 48 5.52 2.49 -2.32
N ILE A 49 5.69 3.26 -3.39
CA ILE A 49 5.65 2.76 -4.76
C ILE A 49 7.06 2.74 -5.34
N LYS A 50 7.61 1.56 -5.58
CA LYS A 50 8.91 1.42 -6.25
C LYS A 50 8.76 0.90 -7.69
N PRO A 51 9.30 1.59 -8.69
CA PRO A 51 9.41 1.02 -10.03
C PRO A 51 10.45 -0.11 -10.01
N THR A 52 10.10 -1.26 -10.56
CA THR A 52 11.01 -2.42 -10.71
C THR A 52 10.92 -3.00 -12.11
N THR A 53 11.93 -3.79 -12.49
CA THR A 53 11.89 -4.66 -13.67
C THR A 53 11.54 -6.08 -13.23
N TYR A 54 10.85 -6.84 -14.09
CA TYR A 54 10.35 -8.19 -13.75
C TYR A 54 11.48 -9.16 -13.32
N GLU A 55 12.71 -8.92 -13.78
CA GLU A 55 13.92 -9.67 -13.42
C GLU A 55 14.36 -9.45 -11.96
N GLN A 56 13.94 -8.35 -11.32
CA GLN A 56 14.32 -8.01 -9.95
C GLN A 56 13.24 -8.34 -8.91
N THR A 57 12.14 -8.98 -9.30
CA THR A 57 10.99 -9.29 -8.41
C THR A 57 11.45 -10.18 -7.24
N PRO A 58 11.61 -9.65 -6.00
CA PRO A 58 12.30 -10.38 -4.93
C PRO A 58 11.50 -11.55 -4.31
N GLU A 59 11.57 -12.80 -4.77
CA GLU A 59 11.00 -14.03 -4.12
C GLU A 59 9.98 -13.87 -2.92
N PRO A 60 8.76 -14.47 -2.98
CA PRO A 60 7.68 -14.39 -1.97
C PRO A 60 8.11 -14.41 -0.51
N HIS A 61 9.15 -15.18 -0.22
CA HIS A 61 9.71 -15.38 1.11
C HIS A 61 10.41 -14.15 1.70
N LYS A 62 11.14 -13.36 0.90
CA LYS A 62 11.87 -12.19 1.41
C LYS A 62 10.93 -11.05 1.78
N TRP A 63 9.86 -10.85 1.01
CA TRP A 63 8.91 -9.78 1.29
C TRP A 63 8.12 -10.02 2.57
N ARG A 64 7.70 -11.26 2.87
CA ARG A 64 6.97 -11.54 4.13
C ARG A 64 7.78 -11.14 5.36
N GLN A 65 9.09 -11.36 5.36
CA GLN A 65 9.97 -10.95 6.45
C GLN A 65 10.11 -9.42 6.53
N TRP A 66 10.33 -8.77 5.38
CA TRP A 66 10.39 -7.30 5.33
C TRP A 66 9.07 -6.64 5.73
N MET A 67 7.94 -7.24 5.36
CA MET A 67 6.62 -6.79 5.77
C MET A 67 6.46 -6.92 7.29
N GLN A 68 6.80 -8.06 7.88
CA GLN A 68 6.78 -8.21 9.34
C GLN A 68 7.64 -7.17 10.06
N GLU A 69 8.84 -6.88 9.56
CA GLU A 69 9.75 -5.88 10.12
C GLU A 69 9.20 -4.44 9.98
N CYS A 70 8.68 -4.08 8.80
CA CYS A 70 8.09 -2.77 8.53
C CYS A 70 6.80 -2.56 9.33
N HIS A 71 5.97 -3.61 9.44
CA HIS A 71 4.74 -3.58 10.24
C HIS A 71 5.08 -3.23 11.68
N LYS A 72 6.06 -3.91 12.28
CA LYS A 72 6.42 -3.68 13.68
C LYS A 72 6.86 -2.24 13.95
N ARG A 73 7.74 -1.68 13.11
CA ARG A 73 8.24 -0.31 13.30
C ARG A 73 7.16 0.76 13.13
N PHE A 74 6.32 0.64 12.12
CA PHE A 74 5.30 1.66 11.86
C PHE A 74 4.09 1.52 12.80
N GLU A 75 3.78 0.30 13.27
CA GLU A 75 2.77 0.05 14.29
C GLU A 75 3.18 0.68 15.62
N ASP A 76 4.44 0.53 16.04
CA ASP A 76 4.98 1.14 17.26
C ASP A 76 4.96 2.68 17.24
N GLU A 77 5.20 3.32 16.08
CA GLU A 77 5.30 4.78 15.98
C GLU A 77 3.99 5.50 15.61
N ARG A 78 3.14 4.86 14.78
CA ARG A 78 1.96 5.50 14.18
C ARG A 78 0.68 4.67 14.32
N GLY A 79 0.75 3.48 14.93
CA GLY A 79 -0.38 2.56 15.04
C GLY A 79 -0.85 2.01 13.69
N GLY A 80 0.06 1.94 12.71
CA GLY A 80 -0.29 1.64 11.32
C GLY A 80 0.60 0.58 10.66
N LYS A 81 0.51 0.43 9.34
CA LYS A 81 1.41 -0.45 8.56
C LYS A 81 1.85 0.18 7.25
N VAL A 82 3.08 -0.10 6.81
CA VAL A 82 3.60 0.36 5.52
C VAL A 82 3.70 -0.80 4.55
N PHE A 83 3.16 -0.62 3.35
CA PHE A 83 3.19 -1.59 2.26
C PHE A 83 4.01 -1.07 1.08
N ILE A 84 4.77 -1.96 0.46
CA ILE A 84 5.61 -1.63 -0.69
C ILE A 84 4.97 -2.20 -1.94
N VAL A 85 4.54 -1.34 -2.86
CA VAL A 85 3.97 -1.71 -4.15
C VAL A 85 5.03 -1.58 -5.22
N PHE A 86 5.31 -2.69 -5.89
CA PHE A 86 6.18 -2.69 -7.05
C PHE A 86 5.38 -2.42 -8.32
N SER A 87 5.87 -1.49 -9.14
CA SER A 87 5.29 -1.23 -10.45
C SER A 87 6.27 -1.59 -11.56
N VAL A 88 5.82 -2.38 -12.51
CA VAL A 88 6.57 -2.75 -13.71
C VAL A 88 6.04 -1.96 -14.90
N LYS A 89 6.94 -1.40 -15.70
CA LYS A 89 6.57 -0.72 -16.94
C LYS A 89 6.67 -1.72 -18.09
N GLN A 90 5.55 -2.29 -18.52
CA GLN A 90 5.47 -3.21 -19.66
C GLN A 90 4.78 -2.52 -20.83
N ASN A 91 5.43 -2.49 -22.00
CA ASN A 91 4.87 -1.88 -23.24
C ASN A 91 4.32 -0.46 -23.03
N GLY A 92 5.02 0.38 -22.26
CA GLY A 92 4.61 1.75 -21.98
C GLY A 92 3.49 1.90 -20.93
N LYS A 93 2.92 0.81 -20.41
CA LYS A 93 1.90 0.80 -19.36
C LYS A 93 2.55 0.45 -18.01
N LYS A 94 2.14 1.14 -16.95
CA LYS A 94 2.52 0.79 -15.58
C LYS A 94 1.53 -0.23 -15.04
N LEU A 95 2.03 -1.39 -14.61
CA LEU A 95 1.26 -2.48 -14.04
C LEU A 95 1.81 -2.79 -12.64
N ILE A 96 0.95 -3.29 -11.76
CA ILE A 96 1.34 -3.75 -10.43
C ILE A 96 2.02 -5.10 -10.58
N ALA A 97 3.26 -5.22 -10.09
CA ALA A 97 4.03 -6.45 -10.17
C ALA A 97 3.67 -7.44 -9.05
N ASN A 98 3.20 -6.92 -7.91
CA ASN A 98 2.89 -7.71 -6.72
C ASN A 98 1.39 -7.55 -6.39
N PRO A 99 0.50 -8.38 -6.95
CA PRO A 99 -0.91 -8.34 -6.59
C PRO A 99 -1.15 -8.84 -5.15
N GLU A 100 -0.28 -9.68 -4.59
CA GLU A 100 -0.38 -10.19 -3.21
C GLU A 100 -0.47 -9.06 -2.17
N VAL A 101 0.28 -7.98 -2.37
CA VAL A 101 0.28 -6.83 -1.44
C VAL A 101 -1.10 -6.16 -1.38
N ILE A 102 -1.89 -6.21 -2.46
CA ILE A 102 -3.24 -5.64 -2.51
C ILE A 102 -4.17 -6.42 -1.57
N GLU A 103 -4.06 -7.75 -1.59
CA GLU A 103 -4.83 -8.61 -0.70
C GLU A 103 -4.43 -8.42 0.77
N GLU A 104 -3.14 -8.24 1.05
CA GLU A 104 -2.67 -7.95 2.41
C GLU A 104 -3.14 -6.58 2.92
N ILE A 105 -3.08 -5.53 2.09
CA ILE A 105 -3.63 -4.21 2.43
C ILE A 105 -5.13 -4.34 2.71
N ARG A 106 -5.87 -5.08 1.87
CA ARG A 106 -7.31 -5.29 2.06
C ARG A 106 -7.61 -6.04 3.36
N ALA A 107 -6.84 -7.06 3.69
CA ALA A 107 -6.98 -7.79 4.95
C ALA A 107 -6.69 -6.89 6.15
N GLU A 108 -5.68 -6.02 6.05
CA GLU A 108 -5.32 -5.08 7.11
C GLU A 108 -6.40 -4.00 7.29
N ILE A 109 -6.93 -3.44 6.20
CA ILE A 109 -8.05 -2.50 6.26
C ILE A 109 -9.20 -3.13 7.05
N LYS A 110 -9.59 -4.37 6.72
CA LYS A 110 -10.65 -5.09 7.43
C LYS A 110 -10.34 -5.30 8.91
N ARG A 111 -9.09 -5.65 9.25
CA ARG A 111 -8.64 -5.82 10.65
C ARG A 111 -8.80 -4.50 11.43
N LEU A 112 -8.34 -3.40 10.84
CA LEU A 112 -8.38 -2.07 11.45
C LEU A 112 -9.81 -1.54 11.60
N GLU A 113 -10.65 -1.74 10.58
CA GLU A 113 -12.08 -1.41 10.64
C GLU A 113 -12.80 -2.15 11.78
N GLN A 114 -12.47 -3.44 12.00
CA GLN A 114 -13.03 -4.21 13.11
C GLN A 114 -12.54 -3.71 14.47
N SER A 115 -11.24 -3.44 14.63
CA SER A 115 -10.68 -2.95 15.90
C SER A 115 -11.21 -1.58 16.33
N GLY A 116 -11.59 -0.72 15.37
CA GLY A 116 -12.20 0.59 15.65
C GLY A 116 -13.72 0.54 15.91
N THR A 117 -14.38 -0.59 15.62
CA THR A 117 -15.85 -0.70 15.70
C THR A 117 -16.34 -1.27 17.04
N GLU A 118 -15.49 -1.89 17.86
CA GLU A 118 -15.86 -2.46 19.17
C GLU A 118 -16.09 -1.42 20.31
N SER A 119 -16.75 -0.29 20.01
CA SER A 119 -17.16 0.69 21.04
C SER A 119 -18.60 1.17 20.89
N ARG A 120 -19.43 0.48 20.12
CA ARG A 120 -20.87 0.76 20.06
C ARG A 120 -21.66 -0.54 19.98
N GLU A 121 -21.94 -1.13 21.13
CA GLU A 121 -23.22 -1.78 21.47
C GLU A 121 -23.32 -1.97 22.99
#